data_AF-A0A0C2G4X9-F1
#
_entry.id   AF-A0A0C2G4X9-F1
#
_cell.length_a   1.000
_cell.length_b   1.000
_cell.length_c   1.000
_cell.angle_alpha   90.00
_cell.angle_beta   90.00
_cell.angle_gamma   90.00
#
_symmetry.space_group_name_H-M   'P 1'
#
loop_
_entity.id
_entity.type
_entity.pdbx_description
1 polymer ?
#
loop_
_entity_poly.entity_id
_entity_poly.type
_entity_poly.pdbx_seq_one_letter_code
_entity_poly.pdbx_strand_id
1 'polypeptide(L)'
;MADFAPFPLSANFFLFIQGHGLSLLTRAYAATHNITYLVAASKALDLFGADASDGGVRNTLFNYVWYEEYPTSPGSFVLNGFMYSLIGLFDLSNVSIDDDVPDEVRIGSERASVLFSEGMDSLRALLPLYDTGSGSIYDLRHVGLRTAPNLARWDYHAVHVYLLKWLVQITGDKTLNETADRWIAYSWGRKAKHN
;
A
#
# COMPACT_ATOMS: atom_id res chain seq x y z
N MET A 1 -6.51 -7.62 35.51
CA MET A 1 -5.73 -8.47 34.59
C MET A 1 -6.56 -8.62 33.34
N ALA A 2 -6.21 -7.93 32.26
CA ALA A 2 -6.88 -8.08 30.98
C ALA A 2 -6.16 -9.22 30.25
N ASP A 3 -6.89 -10.29 29.95
CA ASP A 3 -6.42 -11.42 29.14
C ASP A 3 -6.06 -10.92 27.74
N PHE A 4 -4.76 -10.93 27.42
CA PHE A 4 -4.29 -10.93 26.05
C PHE A 4 -4.47 -12.35 25.51
N ALA A 5 -5.56 -12.58 24.78
CA ALA A 5 -5.66 -13.76 23.94
C ALA A 5 -4.50 -13.73 22.91
N PRO A 6 -3.79 -14.84 22.68
CA PRO A 6 -2.73 -14.89 21.70
C PRO A 6 -3.37 -14.68 20.32
N PHE A 7 -2.99 -13.61 19.62
CA PHE A 7 -3.33 -13.44 18.21
C PHE A 7 -2.85 -14.70 17.47
N PRO A 8 -3.73 -15.45 16.79
CA PRO A 8 -3.29 -16.57 15.99
C PRO A 8 -2.40 -16.04 14.87
N LEU A 9 -1.27 -16.72 14.64
CA LEU A 9 -0.22 -16.43 13.67
C LEU A 9 -0.67 -16.40 12.18
N SER A 10 -1.97 -16.27 11.89
CA SER A 10 -2.54 -16.31 10.54
C SER A 10 -2.86 -14.93 9.93
N ALA A 11 -2.79 -13.83 10.69
CA ALA A 11 -3.20 -12.50 10.20
C ALA A 11 -2.04 -11.57 9.81
N ASN A 12 -0.81 -11.84 10.26
CA ASN A 12 0.36 -10.97 10.00
C ASN A 12 0.99 -11.15 8.60
N PHE A 13 0.40 -12.01 7.76
CA PHE A 13 1.00 -12.48 6.51
C PHE A 13 0.29 -11.94 5.25
N PHE A 14 -0.80 -11.18 5.36
CA PHE A 14 -1.72 -11.05 4.22
C PHE A 14 -1.46 -9.93 3.21
N LEU A 15 -0.82 -8.80 3.54
CA LEU A 15 -0.53 -7.74 2.52
C LEU A 15 0.95 -7.39 2.34
N PHE A 16 1.76 -7.56 3.40
CA PHE A 16 3.22 -7.58 3.26
C PHE A 16 3.62 -8.60 2.20
N ILE A 17 2.87 -9.70 2.06
CA ILE A 17 3.09 -10.73 1.05
C ILE A 17 2.43 -10.42 -0.29
N GLN A 18 1.46 -9.50 -0.37
CA GLN A 18 0.82 -9.19 -1.65
C GLN A 18 1.58 -8.11 -2.40
N GLY A 19 1.91 -6.98 -1.77
CA GLY A 19 2.76 -5.95 -2.39
C GLY A 19 4.17 -6.47 -2.69
N HIS A 20 4.82 -7.07 -1.69
CA HIS A 20 6.14 -7.69 -1.89
C HIS A 20 6.06 -8.98 -2.72
N GLY A 21 4.95 -9.73 -2.68
CA GLY A 21 4.79 -10.94 -3.49
C GLY A 21 4.59 -10.63 -4.96
N LEU A 22 3.75 -9.66 -5.31
CA LEU A 22 3.63 -9.15 -6.68
C LEU A 22 4.99 -8.68 -7.18
N SER A 23 5.67 -7.85 -6.39
CA SER A 23 7.05 -7.40 -6.64
C SER A 23 8.04 -8.55 -6.85
N LEU A 24 7.99 -9.58 -6.01
CA LEU A 24 8.88 -10.75 -6.03
C LEU A 24 8.61 -11.62 -7.26
N LEU A 25 7.36 -11.99 -7.49
CA LEU A 25 6.93 -12.83 -8.62
C LEU A 25 7.26 -12.15 -9.94
N THR A 26 7.01 -10.84 -10.04
CA THR A 26 7.33 -10.06 -11.23
C THR A 26 8.83 -10.06 -11.51
N ARG A 27 9.66 -9.80 -10.49
CA ARG A 27 11.13 -9.85 -10.63
C ARG A 27 11.66 -11.26 -10.88
N ALA A 28 11.03 -12.29 -10.32
CA ALA A 28 11.37 -13.68 -10.57
C ALA A 28 11.10 -14.06 -12.03
N TYR A 29 9.97 -13.63 -12.60
CA TYR A 29 9.74 -13.74 -14.05
C TYR A 29 10.82 -13.00 -14.84
N ALA A 30 11.09 -11.73 -14.55
CA ALA A 30 12.10 -10.95 -15.26
C ALA A 30 13.50 -11.60 -15.25
N ALA A 31 13.84 -12.35 -14.20
CA ALA A 31 15.12 -13.03 -14.07
C ALA A 31 15.17 -14.43 -14.70
N THR A 32 14.03 -15.10 -14.86
CA THR A 32 13.98 -16.53 -15.24
C THR A 32 13.19 -16.82 -16.51
N HIS A 33 12.38 -15.86 -16.96
CA HIS A 33 11.35 -16.01 -17.98
C HIS A 33 10.35 -17.14 -17.72
N ASN A 34 10.24 -17.60 -16.46
CA ASN A 34 9.26 -18.62 -16.10
C ASN A 34 7.88 -17.98 -15.90
N ILE A 35 6.99 -18.18 -16.89
CA ILE A 35 5.66 -17.56 -16.93
C ILE A 35 4.77 -17.91 -15.74
N THR A 36 5.03 -19.03 -15.05
CA THR A 36 4.24 -19.45 -13.87
C THR A 36 4.26 -18.40 -12.76
N TYR A 37 5.30 -17.57 -12.67
CA TYR A 37 5.35 -16.47 -11.73
C TYR A 37 4.34 -15.36 -12.07
N LEU A 38 4.17 -15.00 -13.35
CA LEU A 38 3.17 -14.01 -13.75
C LEU A 38 1.75 -14.57 -13.62
N VAL A 39 1.54 -15.86 -13.92
CA VAL A 39 0.24 -16.52 -13.66
C VAL A 39 -0.13 -16.42 -12.18
N ALA A 40 0.81 -16.72 -11.28
CA ALA A 40 0.60 -16.59 -9.84
C ALA A 40 0.34 -15.13 -9.43
N ALA A 41 1.06 -14.17 -9.99
CA ALA A 41 0.89 -12.75 -9.72
C ALA A 41 -0.49 -12.24 -10.19
N SER A 42 -0.93 -12.62 -11.39
CA SER A 42 -2.25 -12.28 -11.92
C SER A 42 -3.37 -12.83 -11.04
N LYS A 43 -3.23 -14.07 -10.54
CA LYS A 43 -4.20 -14.67 -9.62
C LYS A 43 -4.24 -13.96 -8.26
N ALA A 44 -3.10 -13.49 -7.78
CA ALA A 44 -3.01 -12.75 -6.51
C ALA A 44 -3.85 -11.45 -6.52
N LEU A 45 -4.09 -10.86 -7.71
CA LEU A 45 -4.94 -9.67 -7.86
C LEU A 45 -6.41 -9.91 -7.48
N ASP A 46 -6.87 -11.16 -7.40
CA ASP A 46 -8.25 -11.45 -6.99
C ASP A 46 -8.52 -10.98 -5.55
N LEU A 47 -7.50 -10.96 -4.69
CA LEU A 47 -7.61 -10.43 -3.33
C LEU A 47 -7.87 -8.92 -3.32
N PHE A 48 -7.32 -8.17 -4.28
CA PHE A 48 -7.54 -6.72 -4.41
C PHE A 48 -8.93 -6.39 -4.92
N GLY A 49 -9.60 -7.33 -5.59
CA GLY A 49 -10.98 -7.19 -6.05
C GLY A 49 -12.03 -7.53 -4.99
N ALA A 50 -11.65 -8.30 -3.96
CA ALA A 50 -12.55 -8.73 -2.90
C ALA A 50 -12.46 -7.82 -1.66
N ASP A 51 -13.61 -7.57 -1.03
CA ASP A 51 -13.68 -6.77 0.19
C ASP A 51 -13.00 -7.49 1.36
N ALA A 52 -12.42 -6.73 2.28
CA ALA A 52 -11.72 -7.24 3.46
C ALA A 52 -12.64 -8.08 4.38
N SER A 53 -13.94 -7.78 4.40
CA SER A 53 -14.95 -8.58 5.11
C SER A 53 -15.19 -9.95 4.47
N ASP A 54 -14.89 -10.10 3.18
CA ASP A 54 -15.17 -11.29 2.37
C ASP A 54 -13.89 -12.06 2.01
N GLY A 55 -12.85 -11.89 2.83
CA GLY A 55 -11.57 -12.60 2.68
C GLY A 55 -10.61 -11.99 1.64
N GLY A 56 -10.93 -10.82 1.10
CA GLY A 56 -10.02 -10.02 0.29
C GLY A 56 -9.23 -9.01 1.11
N VAL A 57 -8.76 -7.95 0.44
CA VAL A 57 -7.98 -6.87 1.06
C VAL A 57 -8.51 -5.49 0.75
N ARG A 58 -9.59 -5.38 -0.05
CA ARG A 58 -10.16 -4.10 -0.44
C ARG A 58 -11.02 -3.53 0.69
N ASN A 59 -10.86 -2.25 0.95
CA ASN A 59 -11.70 -1.48 1.85
C ASN A 59 -11.97 -0.10 1.24
N THR A 60 -12.85 0.68 1.85
CA THR A 60 -13.17 2.04 1.39
C THR A 60 -13.20 3.02 2.56
N LEU A 61 -12.55 4.17 2.40
CA LEU A 61 -12.62 5.29 3.33
C LEU A 61 -12.98 6.56 2.57
N PHE A 62 -14.08 7.22 2.96
CA PHE A 62 -14.59 8.42 2.27
C PHE A 62 -14.74 8.25 0.74
N ASN A 63 -15.21 7.07 0.31
CA ASN A 63 -15.34 6.66 -1.09
C ASN A 63 -14.02 6.46 -1.86
N TYR A 64 -12.88 6.47 -1.18
CA TYR A 64 -11.59 6.12 -1.74
C TYR A 64 -11.22 4.67 -1.42
N VAL A 65 -10.76 3.93 -2.42
CA VAL A 65 -10.34 2.53 -2.26
C VAL A 65 -9.09 2.45 -1.38
N TRP A 66 -8.98 1.40 -0.58
CA TRP A 66 -7.79 1.13 0.20
C TRP A 66 -7.47 -0.36 0.17
N TYR A 67 -6.19 -0.71 0.11
CA TYR A 67 -5.71 -2.09 0.19
C TYR A 67 -5.12 -2.30 1.58
N GLU A 68 -5.85 -3.03 2.42
CA GLU A 68 -5.61 -3.15 3.87
C GLU A 68 -4.42 -4.04 4.19
N GLU A 69 -3.45 -3.54 4.96
CA GLU A 69 -2.35 -4.38 5.45
C GLU A 69 -2.88 -5.52 6.32
N TYR A 70 -3.83 -5.15 7.15
CA TYR A 70 -4.57 -6.04 8.03
C TYR A 70 -6.06 -5.86 7.71
N PRO A 71 -6.73 -6.87 7.12
CA PRO A 71 -8.15 -6.80 6.81
C PRO A 71 -8.99 -6.90 8.10
N THR A 72 -8.92 -5.86 8.94
CA THR A 72 -9.65 -5.76 10.21
C THR A 72 -11.01 -5.10 10.01
N SER A 73 -11.93 -5.34 10.94
CA SER A 73 -13.21 -4.62 11.01
C SER A 73 -13.35 -3.94 12.38
N PRO A 74 -13.43 -2.60 12.45
CA PRO A 74 -13.31 -1.65 11.34
C PRO A 74 -11.90 -1.62 10.72
N GLY A 75 -11.81 -1.07 9.51
CA GLY A 75 -10.57 -0.97 8.74
C GLY A 75 -9.43 -0.28 9.48
N SER A 76 -8.20 -0.75 9.23
CA SER A 76 -7.01 -0.23 9.88
C SER A 76 -6.41 0.95 9.12
N PHE A 77 -6.41 0.87 7.79
CA PHE A 77 -5.83 1.85 6.89
C PHE A 77 -4.35 2.14 7.22
N VAL A 78 -3.52 1.10 7.27
CA VAL A 78 -2.06 1.25 7.51
C VAL A 78 -1.39 1.84 6.27
N LEU A 79 -0.62 2.92 6.45
CA LEU A 79 -0.08 3.71 5.34
C LEU A 79 1.03 2.99 4.56
N ASN A 80 2.03 2.45 5.25
CA ASN A 80 3.15 1.77 4.58
C ASN A 80 2.68 0.54 3.80
N GLY A 81 1.78 -0.28 4.35
CA GLY A 81 1.27 -1.47 3.68
C GLY A 81 0.52 -1.13 2.40
N PHE A 82 -0.28 -0.06 2.42
CA PHE A 82 -0.94 0.44 1.23
C PHE A 82 0.06 0.87 0.16
N MET A 83 1.06 1.68 0.51
CA MET A 83 2.08 2.10 -0.46
C MET A 83 2.88 0.91 -1.03
N TYR A 84 3.26 -0.08 -0.22
CA TYR A 84 3.90 -1.31 -0.74
C TYR A 84 3.02 -2.06 -1.73
N SER A 85 1.71 -2.10 -1.50
CA SER A 85 0.78 -2.72 -2.45
C SER A 85 0.75 -1.99 -3.79
N LEU A 86 0.80 -0.65 -3.79
CA LEU A 86 0.88 0.16 -5.02
C LEU A 86 2.18 -0.12 -5.79
N ILE A 87 3.30 -0.28 -5.09
CA ILE A 87 4.59 -0.66 -5.70
C ILE A 87 4.47 -2.01 -6.41
N GLY A 88 3.89 -3.02 -5.74
CA GLY A 88 3.68 -4.34 -6.34
C GLY A 88 2.74 -4.32 -7.55
N LEU A 89 1.67 -3.53 -7.49
CA LEU A 89 0.76 -3.33 -8.62
C LEU A 89 1.45 -2.62 -9.80
N PHE A 90 2.30 -1.63 -9.52
CA PHE A 90 3.10 -0.94 -10.53
C PHE A 90 4.10 -1.88 -11.20
N ASP A 91 4.80 -2.69 -10.42
CA ASP A 91 5.76 -3.66 -10.96
C ASP A 91 5.07 -4.63 -11.92
N LEU A 92 3.92 -5.21 -11.52
CA LEU A 92 3.18 -6.13 -12.38
C LEU A 92 2.61 -5.44 -13.63
N SER A 93 2.14 -4.20 -13.52
CA SER A 93 1.59 -3.46 -14.67
C SER A 93 2.64 -2.99 -15.67
N ASN A 94 3.90 -2.84 -15.25
CA ASN A 94 5.01 -2.39 -16.09
C ASN A 94 5.99 -3.51 -16.48
N VAL A 95 5.68 -4.76 -16.16
CA VAL A 95 6.53 -5.89 -16.56
C VAL A 95 6.50 -6.02 -18.08
N SER A 96 7.68 -6.23 -18.68
CA SER A 96 7.79 -6.55 -20.11
C SER A 96 7.31 -7.98 -20.31
N ILE A 97 6.26 -8.17 -21.11
CA ILE A 97 5.63 -9.46 -21.37
C ILE A 97 5.84 -9.79 -22.84
N ASP A 98 6.20 -11.04 -23.15
CA ASP A 98 6.33 -11.52 -24.53
C ASP A 98 4.95 -11.60 -25.23
N ASP A 99 4.92 -11.55 -26.57
CA ASP A 99 3.66 -11.59 -27.33
C ASP A 99 2.90 -12.93 -27.21
N ASP A 100 3.60 -14.02 -26.86
CA ASP A 100 3.05 -15.38 -26.73
C ASP A 100 2.91 -15.80 -25.26
N VAL A 101 2.14 -15.04 -24.48
CA VAL A 101 1.78 -15.41 -23.10
C VAL A 101 0.29 -15.75 -22.97
N PRO A 102 -0.10 -16.52 -21.94
CA PRO A 102 -1.51 -16.75 -21.65
C PRO A 102 -2.30 -15.45 -21.44
N ASP A 103 -3.55 -15.40 -21.92
CA ASP A 103 -4.43 -14.24 -21.78
C ASP A 103 -4.59 -13.78 -20.33
N GLU A 104 -4.60 -14.71 -19.37
CA GLU A 104 -4.68 -14.40 -17.93
C GLU A 104 -3.52 -13.53 -17.42
N VAL A 105 -2.34 -13.62 -18.04
CA VAL A 105 -1.18 -12.78 -17.70
C VAL A 105 -1.39 -11.37 -18.23
N ARG A 106 -1.82 -11.22 -19.49
CA ARG A 106 -2.11 -9.92 -20.09
C ARG A 106 -3.25 -9.20 -19.36
N ILE A 107 -4.35 -9.91 -19.09
CA ILE A 107 -5.49 -9.39 -18.31
C ILE A 107 -5.04 -9.01 -16.90
N GLY A 108 -4.17 -9.79 -16.27
CA GLY A 108 -3.62 -9.47 -14.95
C GLY A 108 -2.81 -8.17 -14.94
N SER A 109 -1.93 -7.95 -15.93
CA SER A 109 -1.18 -6.70 -16.06
C SER A 109 -2.09 -5.49 -16.25
N GLU A 110 -3.11 -5.60 -17.11
CA GLU A 110 -4.13 -4.55 -17.31
C GLU A 110 -4.91 -4.26 -16.03
N ARG A 111 -5.34 -5.31 -15.29
CA ARG A 111 -6.01 -5.18 -13.98
C ARG A 111 -5.10 -4.50 -12.95
N ALA A 112 -3.81 -4.86 -12.90
CA ALA A 112 -2.85 -4.24 -12.00
C ALA A 112 -2.68 -2.75 -12.27
N SER A 113 -2.70 -2.34 -13.55
CA SER A 113 -2.64 -0.94 -13.95
C SER A 113 -3.85 -0.14 -13.45
N VAL A 114 -5.06 -0.69 -13.58
CA VAL A 114 -6.29 -0.06 -13.08
C VAL A 114 -6.25 0.09 -11.56
N LEU A 115 -5.94 -0.98 -10.84
CA LEU A 115 -5.83 -0.97 -9.38
C LEU A 115 -4.75 0.02 -8.90
N PHE A 116 -3.61 0.08 -9.57
CA PHE A 116 -2.56 1.05 -9.26
C PHE A 116 -3.07 2.49 -9.41
N SER A 117 -3.75 2.79 -10.53
CA SER A 117 -4.29 4.13 -10.76
C SER A 117 -5.31 4.53 -9.70
N GLU A 118 -6.28 3.66 -9.40
CA GLU A 118 -7.29 3.91 -8.36
C GLU A 118 -6.64 4.10 -6.98
N GLY A 119 -5.66 3.27 -6.64
CA GLY A 119 -4.94 3.36 -5.38
C GLY A 119 -4.09 4.63 -5.26
N MET A 120 -3.50 5.12 -6.35
CA MET A 120 -2.79 6.40 -6.38
C MET A 120 -3.73 7.59 -6.16
N ASP A 121 -4.95 7.55 -6.72
CA ASP A 121 -5.97 8.57 -6.46
C ASP A 121 -6.38 8.60 -4.98
N SER A 122 -6.59 7.43 -4.38
CA SER A 122 -6.84 7.30 -2.94
C SER A 122 -5.68 7.82 -2.10
N LEU A 123 -4.42 7.49 -2.46
CA LEU A 123 -3.25 7.96 -1.73
C LEU A 123 -3.21 9.48 -1.73
N ARG A 124 -3.38 10.14 -2.88
CA ARG A 124 -3.40 11.61 -2.96
C ARG A 124 -4.46 12.23 -2.06
N ALA A 125 -5.67 11.68 -2.08
CA ALA A 125 -6.80 12.22 -1.35
C ALA A 125 -6.66 12.04 0.17
N LEU A 126 -6.14 10.90 0.61
CA LEU A 126 -6.11 10.52 2.02
C LEU A 126 -4.78 10.82 2.71
N LEU A 127 -3.68 11.01 1.98
CA LEU A 127 -2.36 11.28 2.56
C LEU A 127 -2.33 12.45 3.56
N PRO A 128 -3.07 13.57 3.37
CA PRO A 128 -3.12 14.64 4.36
C PRO A 128 -3.62 14.20 5.74
N LEU A 129 -4.44 13.15 5.83
CA LEU A 129 -4.94 12.62 7.11
C LEU A 129 -3.83 11.98 7.95
N TYR A 130 -2.71 11.61 7.33
CA TYR A 130 -1.57 11.01 8.00
C TYR A 130 -0.52 12.05 8.43
N ASP A 131 -0.67 13.33 8.10
CA ASP A 131 0.29 14.38 8.47
C ASP A 131 -0.11 15.05 9.79
N THR A 132 0.76 14.99 10.80
CA THR A 132 0.48 15.61 12.11
C THR A 132 1.02 17.03 12.23
N GLY A 133 1.67 17.55 11.19
CA GLY A 133 2.43 18.80 11.25
C GLY A 133 3.81 18.66 11.90
N SER A 134 4.19 17.47 12.39
CA SER A 134 5.50 17.22 13.02
C SER A 134 6.00 15.77 12.91
N GLY A 135 5.30 14.96 12.12
CA GLY A 135 5.55 13.54 11.90
C GLY A 135 4.41 12.96 11.05
N SER A 136 4.31 11.64 11.04
CA SER A 136 3.21 10.94 10.36
C SER A 136 2.45 10.01 11.31
N ILE A 137 1.20 9.71 10.98
CA ILE A 137 0.39 8.67 11.63
C ILE A 137 0.66 7.33 10.94
N TYR A 138 0.66 6.23 11.70
CA TYR A 138 0.85 4.87 11.16
C TYR A 138 -0.40 4.35 10.44
N ASP A 139 -1.57 4.59 11.06
CA ASP A 139 -2.86 4.08 10.61
C ASP A 139 -4.01 5.05 10.95
N LEU A 140 -5.17 4.88 10.29
CA LEU A 140 -6.36 5.71 10.55
C LEU A 140 -7.36 5.07 11.49
N ARG A 141 -6.96 4.09 12.31
CA ARG A 141 -7.87 3.42 13.26
C ARG A 141 -8.54 4.40 14.22
N HIS A 142 -7.88 5.51 14.53
CA HIS A 142 -8.44 6.57 15.38
C HIS A 142 -9.70 7.22 14.79
N VAL A 143 -9.86 7.23 13.46
CA VAL A 143 -11.06 7.72 12.76
C VAL A 143 -12.26 6.80 13.02
N GLY A 144 -12.05 5.48 12.95
CA GLY A 144 -13.11 4.48 13.16
C GLY A 144 -13.39 4.15 14.63
N LEU A 145 -12.34 4.06 15.46
CA LEU A 145 -12.41 3.60 16.85
C LEU A 145 -12.53 4.72 17.88
N ARG A 146 -12.46 5.99 17.47
CA ARG A 146 -12.50 7.17 18.37
C ARG A 146 -11.43 7.12 19.48
N THR A 147 -10.27 6.56 19.15
CA THR A 147 -9.10 6.49 20.04
C THR A 147 -8.11 7.61 19.73
N ALA A 148 -7.05 7.73 20.53
CA ALA A 148 -5.92 8.58 20.18
C ALA A 148 -5.26 8.09 18.86
N PRO A 149 -4.67 9.00 18.04
CA PRO A 149 -3.91 8.63 16.86
C PRO A 149 -2.75 7.69 17.17
N ASN A 150 -2.58 6.65 16.35
CA ASN A 150 -1.42 5.78 16.40
C ASN A 150 -0.25 6.43 15.65
N LEU A 151 0.57 7.22 16.34
CA LEU A 151 1.70 7.92 15.72
C LEU A 151 2.75 6.93 15.20
N ALA A 152 3.23 7.15 13.98
CA ALA A 152 4.35 6.38 13.46
C ALA A 152 5.61 6.71 14.25
N ARG A 153 6.29 5.67 14.76
CA ARG A 153 7.66 5.82 15.26
C ARG A 153 8.58 6.31 14.13
N TRP A 154 9.73 6.89 14.47
CA TRP A 154 10.63 7.51 13.49
C TRP A 154 11.16 6.54 12.42
N ASP A 155 11.32 5.26 12.75
CA ASP A 155 11.64 4.18 11.79
C ASP A 155 10.53 4.04 10.74
N TYR A 156 9.26 3.97 11.15
CA TYR A 156 8.13 3.95 10.22
C TYR A 156 7.93 5.26 9.47
N HIS A 157 8.16 6.41 10.11
CA HIS A 157 8.13 7.70 9.44
C HIS A 157 9.15 7.76 8.29
N ALA A 158 10.36 7.26 8.52
CA ALA A 158 11.39 7.14 7.48
C ALA A 158 10.95 6.19 6.35
N VAL A 159 10.30 5.07 6.68
CA VAL A 159 9.70 4.16 5.67
C VAL A 159 8.65 4.89 4.84
N HIS A 160 7.76 5.68 5.46
CA HIS A 160 6.77 6.44 4.72
C HIS A 160 7.39 7.42 3.74
N VAL A 161 8.41 8.18 4.18
CA VAL A 161 9.16 9.10 3.32
C VAL A 161 9.81 8.36 2.15
N TYR A 162 10.46 7.22 2.42
CA TYR A 162 11.12 6.41 1.41
C TYR A 162 10.12 5.94 0.34
N LEU A 163 8.98 5.39 0.76
CA LEU A 163 7.95 4.89 -0.14
C LEU A 163 7.29 6.01 -0.95
N LEU A 164 7.03 7.17 -0.34
CA LEU A 164 6.55 8.34 -1.08
C LEU A 164 7.55 8.78 -2.15
N LYS A 165 8.84 8.87 -1.80
CA LYS A 165 9.88 9.25 -2.78
C LYS A 165 10.02 8.22 -3.91
N TRP A 166 9.85 6.93 -3.60
CA TRP A 166 9.83 5.89 -4.61
C TRP A 166 8.63 6.05 -5.56
N LEU A 167 7.43 6.24 -5.02
CA LEU A 167 6.21 6.50 -5.81
C LEU A 167 6.33 7.79 -6.64
N VAL A 168 6.97 8.84 -6.12
CA VAL A 168 7.26 10.06 -6.86
C VAL A 168 8.21 9.78 -8.03
N GLN A 169 9.24 8.95 -7.83
CA GLN A 169 10.18 8.62 -8.90
C GLN A 169 9.51 7.89 -10.07
N ILE A 170 8.56 6.99 -9.79
CA ILE A 170 7.87 6.25 -10.85
C ILE A 170 6.71 7.03 -11.49
N THR A 171 6.07 7.97 -10.78
CA THR A 171 4.86 8.66 -11.28
C THR A 171 5.06 10.13 -11.63
N GLY A 172 6.11 10.77 -11.11
CA GLY A 172 6.30 12.23 -11.21
C GLY A 172 5.32 13.06 -10.37
N ASP A 173 4.62 12.45 -9.41
CA ASP A 173 3.57 13.10 -8.63
C ASP A 173 4.10 14.22 -7.71
N LYS A 174 3.74 15.47 -8.04
CA LYS A 174 4.22 16.64 -7.30
C LYS A 174 3.59 16.76 -5.91
N THR A 175 2.32 16.39 -5.75
CA THR A 175 1.59 16.48 -4.49
C THR A 175 2.18 15.54 -3.44
N LEU A 176 2.50 14.31 -3.86
CA LEU A 176 3.21 13.36 -3.01
C LEU A 176 4.62 13.86 -2.68
N ASN A 177 5.32 14.46 -3.65
CA ASN A 177 6.67 14.97 -3.44
C ASN A 177 6.72 16.11 -2.41
N GLU A 178 5.78 17.06 -2.47
CA GLU A 178 5.66 18.14 -1.49
C GLU A 178 5.44 17.61 -0.07
N THR A 179 4.64 16.55 0.07
CA THR A 179 4.43 15.90 1.37
C THR A 179 5.68 15.16 1.84
N ALA A 180 6.36 14.44 0.95
CA ALA A 180 7.61 13.76 1.27
C ALA A 180 8.70 14.75 1.72
N ASP A 181 8.85 15.89 1.03
CA ASP A 181 9.81 16.95 1.41
C ASP A 181 9.49 17.55 2.77
N ARG A 182 8.21 17.78 3.06
CA ARG A 182 7.75 18.25 4.36
C ARG A 182 8.02 17.23 5.46
N TRP A 183 7.79 15.93 5.22
CA TRP A 183 8.07 14.87 6.17
C TRP A 183 9.58 14.67 6.42
N ILE A 184 10.41 14.79 5.39
CA ILE A 184 11.88 14.87 5.56
C ILE A 184 12.22 16.02 6.52
N ALA A 185 11.60 17.19 6.34
CA ALA A 185 11.81 18.35 7.20
C ALA A 185 11.50 18.05 8.68
N TYR A 186 10.45 17.27 8.97
CA TYR A 186 10.07 16.86 10.32
C TYR A 186 11.16 16.03 11.01
N SER A 187 11.89 15.20 10.25
CA SER A 187 13.03 14.43 10.76
C SER A 187 14.17 15.31 11.27
N TRP A 188 14.20 16.59 10.86
CA TRP A 188 15.15 17.61 11.34
C TRP A 188 14.54 18.56 12.38
N GLY A 189 13.41 18.17 12.99
CA GLY A 189 12.74 18.95 14.04
C GLY A 189 11.91 20.13 13.53
N ARG A 190 11.75 20.31 12.20
CA ARG A 190 10.84 21.32 11.66
C ARG A 190 9.40 20.91 11.92
N LYS A 191 8.51 21.89 12.01
CA LYS A 191 7.07 21.69 12.16
C LYS A 191 6.31 22.52 11.13
N ALA A 192 5.10 22.09 10.80
CA ALA A 192 4.16 22.91 10.05
C ALA A 192 3.91 24.22 10.79
N LYS A 193 3.64 25.30 10.04
CA LYS A 193 3.33 26.60 10.62
C LYS A 193 2.03 26.49 11.43
N HIS A 194 2.02 27.11 12.60
CA HIS A 194 0.78 27.39 13.33
C HIS A 194 0.26 28.78 12.93
N ASN A 195 -1.01 29.04 13.23
CA ASN A 195 -1.65 30.34 13.02
C ASN A 195 -1.13 31.43 13.98
#